data_AF-A0A929UQR9-F1
#
_entry.id   AF-A0A929UQR9-F1
#
_cell.length_a   1.000
_cell.length_b   1.000
_cell.length_c   1.000
_cell.angle_alpha   90.00
_cell.angle_beta   90.00
_cell.angle_gamma   90.00
#
_symmetry.space_group_name_H-M   'P 1'
#
loop_
_entity.id
_entity.type
_entity.pdbx_description
1 polymer ?
#
loop_
_entity_poly.entity_id
_entity_poly.type
_entity_poly.pdbx_seq_one_letter_code
_entity_poly.pdbx_strand_id
1 'polypeptide(L)'
;MIRLLFIFLYLVFFYFISIPLLFVEWVVSLLNKHYKRWLPLPLVTWSFRCITAISGAEVTVLGEENVPKDEAVLYVGNHQSY
;
A
#
# COMPACT_ATOMS: atom_id res chain seq x y z
N MET A 1 13.07 -1.97 19.36
CA MET A 1 14.07 -2.68 18.52
C MET A 1 13.50 -3.94 17.88
N ILE A 2 12.84 -4.85 18.62
CA ILE A 2 12.24 -6.07 18.03
C ILE A 2 11.16 -5.80 16.96
N ARG A 3 10.33 -4.76 17.14
CA ARG A 3 9.33 -4.33 16.13
C ARG A 3 9.98 -3.93 14.80
N LEU A 4 11.12 -3.24 14.86
CA LEU A 4 11.87 -2.84 13.67
C LEU A 4 12.40 -4.07 12.91
N LEU A 5 12.87 -5.09 13.62
CA LEU A 5 13.28 -6.36 13.01
C LEU A 5 12.12 -7.02 12.25
N PHE A 6 10.94 -7.10 12.86
CA PHE A 6 9.76 -7.67 12.19
C PHE A 6 9.32 -6.86 10.97
N ILE A 7 9.32 -5.53 11.07
CA ILE A 7 9.05 -4.65 9.93
C ILE A 7 10.06 -4.89 8.81
N PHE A 8 11.35 -4.98 9.14
CA PHE A 8 12.39 -5.24 8.15
C PHE A 8 12.19 -6.59 7.44
N LEU A 9 11.97 -7.67 8.20
CA LEU A 9 11.69 -8.99 7.63
C LEU A 9 10.43 -8.98 6.76
N TYR A 10 9.38 -8.29 7.19
CA TYR A 10 8.15 -8.11 6.42
C TYR A 10 8.41 -7.38 5.10
N LEU A 11 9.18 -6.28 5.12
CA LEU A 11 9.50 -5.51 3.91
C LEU A 11 10.31 -6.34 2.91
N VAL A 12 11.29 -7.10 3.37
CA VAL A 12 12.07 -8.02 2.52
C VAL A 12 11.15 -9.07 1.89
N PHE A 13 10.30 -9.71 2.69
CA PHE A 13 9.32 -10.68 2.19
C PHE A 13 8.34 -10.08 1.18
N PHE A 14 7.77 -8.91 1.50
CA PHE A 14 6.83 -8.19 0.63
C PHE A 14 7.50 -7.80 -0.69
N TYR A 15 8.75 -7.35 -0.68
CA TYR A 15 9.52 -7.02 -1.87
C TYR A 15 9.67 -8.23 -2.80
N PHE A 16 10.08 -9.38 -2.27
CA PHE A 16 10.26 -10.59 -3.07
C PHE A 16 8.96 -11.15 -3.63
N ILE A 17 7.82 -10.95 -2.97
CA ILE A 17 6.51 -11.40 -3.48
C ILE A 17 5.91 -10.40 -4.47
N SER A 18 6.04 -9.11 -4.19
CA SER A 18 5.44 -8.06 -5.04
C SER A 18 6.12 -7.97 -6.41
N ILE A 19 7.42 -8.25 -6.53
CA ILE A 19 8.10 -8.23 -7.83
C ILE A 19 7.52 -9.26 -8.82
N PRO A 20 7.44 -10.57 -8.51
CA PRO A 20 6.79 -11.55 -9.38
C PRO A 20 5.34 -11.19 -9.69
N LEU A 21 4.62 -10.68 -8.70
CA LEU A 21 3.22 -10.31 -8.84
C LEU A 21 3.02 -9.16 -9.84
N LEU A 22 3.86 -8.13 -9.75
CA LEU A 22 3.90 -7.01 -10.69
C LEU A 22 4.35 -7.46 -12.09
N PHE A 23 5.28 -8.42 -12.17
CA PHE A 23 5.70 -9.00 -13.44
C PHE A 23 4.56 -9.76 -14.13
N VAL A 24 3.79 -10.55 -13.38
CA VAL A 24 2.60 -11.25 -13.91
C VAL A 24 1.56 -10.24 -14.39
N GLU A 25 1.25 -9.21 -13.61
CA GLU A 25 0.33 -8.15 -14.06
C GLU A 25 0.83 -7.46 -15.32
N TRP A 26 2.12 -7.19 -15.42
CA TRP A 26 2.72 -6.60 -16.61
C TRP A 26 2.56 -7.51 -17.84
N VAL A 27 2.85 -8.82 -17.71
CA VAL A 27 2.65 -9.79 -18.80
C VAL A 27 1.18 -9.85 -19.22
N VAL A 28 0.24 -9.89 -18.27
CA VAL A 28 -1.20 -9.87 -18.58
C VAL A 28 -1.60 -8.58 -19.29
N SER A 29 -1.06 -7.44 -18.85
CA SER A 29 -1.30 -6.14 -19.47
C SER A 29 -0.77 -6.04 -20.91
N LEU A 30 0.29 -6.78 -21.25
CA LEU A 30 0.80 -6.87 -22.62
C LEU A 30 -0.14 -7.68 -23.54
N LEU A 31 -0.76 -8.72 -22.99
CA LEU A 31 -1.67 -9.61 -23.74
C LEU A 31 -3.05 -8.98 -23.94
N ASN A 32 -3.52 -8.17 -22.99
CA ASN A 32 -4.80 -7.49 -23.08
C ASN A 32 -4.74 -6.09 -22.44
N LYS A 33 -4.66 -5.04 -23.26
CA LYS A 33 -4.67 -3.63 -22.83
C LYS A 33 -5.93 -3.20 -22.08
N HIS A 34 -7.00 -3.99 -22.12
CA HIS A 34 -8.25 -3.71 -21.41
C HIS A 34 -8.21 -4.10 -19.92
N TYR A 35 -7.17 -4.80 -19.46
CA TYR A 35 -6.99 -5.02 -18.03
C TYR A 35 -6.53 -3.73 -17.36
N LYS A 36 -7.46 -3.13 -16.61
CA LYS A 36 -7.17 -2.08 -15.64
C LYS A 36 -6.11 -2.60 -14.65
N ARG A 37 -5.25 -1.75 -14.09
CA ARG A 37 -4.29 -2.16 -13.06
C ARG A 37 -5.07 -2.45 -11.76
N TRP A 38 -5.40 -3.71 -11.49
CA TRP A 38 -6.33 -4.09 -10.41
C TRP A 38 -5.63 -4.29 -9.06
N LEU A 39 -4.38 -4.73 -9.08
CA LEU A 39 -3.71 -5.27 -7.91
C LEU A 39 -2.83 -4.28 -7.13
N PRO A 40 -2.19 -3.24 -7.72
CA PRO A 40 -1.18 -2.47 -6.98
C PRO A 40 -1.77 -1.68 -5.81
N LEU A 41 -2.92 -1.03 -6.02
CA LEU A 41 -3.51 -0.17 -4.99
C LEU A 41 -4.00 -0.98 -3.78
N PRO A 42 -4.83 -2.03 -3.95
CA PRO A 42 -5.28 -2.83 -2.81
C PRO A 42 -4.14 -3.55 -2.09
N LEU A 43 -3.14 -4.04 -2.84
CA LEU A 43 -1.97 -4.71 -2.28
C LEU A 43 -1.16 -3.76 -1.38
N VAL A 44 -0.88 -2.55 -1.85
CA VAL A 44 -0.10 -1.56 -1.11
C VAL A 44 -0.89 -1.07 0.10
N THR A 45 -2.19 -0.78 -0.04
CA THR A 45 -3.03 -0.39 1.09
C THR A 45 -3.07 -1.49 2.17
N TRP A 46 -3.20 -2.75 1.77
CA TRP A 46 -3.13 -3.88 2.71
C TRP A 46 -1.76 -3.97 3.39
N SER A 47 -0.68 -3.81 2.64
CA SER A 47 0.69 -3.85 3.16
C SER A 47 0.93 -2.80 4.24
N PHE A 48 0.48 -1.57 4.03
CA PHE A 48 0.58 -0.52 5.05
C PHE A 48 -0.22 -0.85 6.31
N ARG A 49 -1.40 -1.48 6.20
CA ARG A 49 -2.17 -1.95 7.37
C ARG A 49 -1.40 -3.01 8.17
N CYS A 50 -0.71 -3.92 7.49
CA CYS A 50 0.18 -4.89 8.15
C CYS A 50 1.32 -4.19 8.90
N ILE A 51 1.97 -3.19 8.27
CA ILE A 51 3.06 -2.44 8.90
C ILE A 51 2.56 -1.69 10.15
N THR A 52 1.40 -1.04 10.09
CA THR A 52 0.77 -0.37 11.24
C THR A 52 0.49 -1.37 12.37
N ALA A 53 0.00 -2.57 12.06
CA ALA A 53 -0.23 -3.62 13.05
C ALA A 53 1.08 -4.09 13.72
N ILE A 54 2.14 -4.32 12.93
CA ILE A 54 3.44 -4.77 13.44
C ILE A 54 4.12 -3.66 14.28
N SER A 55 4.00 -2.40 13.86
CA SER A 55 4.56 -1.25 14.58
C SER A 55 3.85 -1.01 15.92
N GLY A 56 2.60 -1.46 16.05
CA GLY A 56 1.75 -1.20 17.20
C GLY A 56 1.36 0.28 17.30
N ALA A 57 1.37 0.99 16.17
CA ALA A 57 0.94 2.37 16.09
C ALA A 57 -0.59 2.44 16.09
N GLU A 58 -1.13 3.34 16.88
CA GLU A 58 -2.55 3.67 16.85
C GLU A 58 -2.79 4.74 15.78
N VAL A 59 -3.78 4.51 14.91
CA VAL A 59 -4.16 5.44 13.85
C VAL A 59 -5.48 6.07 14.25
N THR A 60 -5.46 7.37 14.49
CA THR A 60 -6.67 8.18 14.68
C THR A 60 -6.98 8.89 13.37
N VAL A 61 -8.19 8.69 12.85
CA VAL A 61 -8.68 9.37 11.65
C VAL A 61 -9.75 10.35 12.09
N LEU A 62 -9.55 11.64 11.78
CA LEU A 62 -10.49 12.71 12.08
C LEU A 62 -10.97 13.34 10.78
N GLY A 63 -12.27 13.60 10.66
CA GLY A 63 -12.84 14.28 9.50
C GLY A 63 -12.95 13.42 8.24
N GLU A 64 -13.05 12.10 8.36
CA GLU A 64 -13.24 11.18 7.22
C GLU A 64 -14.51 11.52 6.42
N GLU A 65 -15.54 12.03 7.10
CA GLU A 65 -16.79 12.48 6.51
C GLU A 65 -16.61 13.63 5.50
N ASN A 66 -15.50 14.38 5.59
CA ASN A 66 -15.21 15.47 4.67
C ASN A 66 -14.52 15.00 3.38
N VAL A 67 -14.16 13.72 3.27
CA VAL A 67 -13.47 13.18 2.09
C VAL A 67 -14.49 12.84 0.99
N PRO A 68 -14.47 13.54 -0.16
CA PRO A 68 -15.34 13.24 -1.29
C PRO A 68 -15.12 11.83 -1.83
N LYS A 69 -16.22 11.10 -2.11
CA LYS A 69 -16.18 9.71 -2.60
C LYS A 69 -16.31 9.57 -4.11
N ASP A 70 -16.93 10.55 -4.75
CA ASP A 70 -17.36 10.47 -6.16
C ASP A 70 -16.57 11.40 -7.09
N GLU A 71 -15.52 12.06 -6.59
CA GLU A 71 -14.68 12.97 -7.36
C GLU A 71 -13.18 12.78 -7.05
N ALA A 72 -12.34 13.23 -7.97
CA ALA A 72 -10.90 13.19 -7.78
C ALA A 72 -10.45 14.28 -6.79
N VAL A 73 -9.59 13.90 -5.84
CA VAL A 73 -9.07 14.81 -4.82
C VAL A 73 -7.56 14.77 -4.76
N LEU A 74 -6.95 15.92 -4.39
CA LEU A 74 -5.52 16.02 -4.11
C LEU A 74 -5.29 15.90 -2.60
N TYR A 75 -4.62 14.83 -2.19
CA TYR A 75 -4.18 14.67 -0.80
C TYR A 75 -2.90 15.47 -0.56
N VAL A 76 -2.93 16.42 0.38
CA VAL A 76 -1.77 17.22 0.78
C VAL A 76 -1.35 16.80 2.19
N GLY A 77 -0.34 15.95 2.29
CA GLY A 77 0.23 15.51 3.55
C GLY A 77 1.36 16.42 4.02
N ASN A 78 1.48 16.58 5.33
CA ASN A 78 2.67 17.14 5.96
C ASN A 78 3.82 16.10 5.95
N HIS A 79 5.07 16.55 5.73
CA HIS A 79 6.24 15.67 5.82
C HIS A 79 6.91 15.86 7.19
N GLN A 80 6.56 15.03 8.16
CA GLN A 80 7.05 15.16 9.55
C GLN A 80 7.93 14.00 10.03
N SER A 81 8.07 12.93 9.23
CA SER A 81 8.85 11.74 9.57
C SER A 81 9.49 11.12 8.33
N TYR A 82 10.47 10.25 8.54
CA TYR A 82 10.98 9.27 7.57
C TYR A 82 9.89 8.29 7.14
#